data_AF-A0A969T7L2-F1
#
_entry.id   AF-A0A969T7L2-F1
#
_cell.length_a   1.000
_cell.length_b   1.000
_cell.length_c   1.000
_cell.angle_alpha   90.00
_cell.angle_beta   90.00
_cell.angle_gamma   90.00
#
_symmetry.space_group_name_H-M   'P 1'
#
loop_
_entity.id
_entity.type
_entity.pdbx_description
1 polymer ?
#
loop_
_entity_poly.entity_id
_entity_poly.type
_entity_poly.pdbx_seq_one_letter_code
_entity_poly.pdbx_strand_id
1 'polypeptide(L)'
;MPGIKVDVAHSLRQEVATERVKGLLNKLKADYGDMIQDLTESWNGNKADFSFKAMGMSVKGVLSVDAAFVNLDGQIPLAALPLKDN
;
A
#
# COMPACT_ATOMS: atom_id res chain seq x y z
N MET A 1 15.16 5.98 7.37
CA MET A 1 14.13 5.00 6.99
C MET A 1 14.30 4.75 5.49
N PRO A 2 14.57 3.52 5.01
CA PRO A 2 14.59 3.27 3.59
C PRO A 2 13.19 3.47 3.00
N GLY A 3 13.13 4.14 1.86
CA GLY A 3 11.91 4.17 1.05
C GLY A 3 11.76 2.83 0.34
N ILE A 4 10.56 2.27 0.39
CA ILE A 4 10.11 1.17 -0.45
C ILE A 4 9.36 1.78 -1.62
N LYS A 5 9.80 1.42 -2.82
CA LYS A 5 9.11 1.68 -4.08
C LYS A 5 8.67 0.35 -4.65
N VAL A 6 7.38 0.20 -4.92
CA VAL A 6 6.82 -0.99 -5.56
C VAL A 6 6.06 -0.53 -6.78
N ASP A 7 6.51 -0.99 -7.94
CA ASP A 7 5.89 -0.67 -9.22
C ASP A 7 5.29 -1.95 -9.79
N VAL A 8 3.97 -1.96 -9.95
CA VAL A 8 3.23 -3.12 -10.45
C VAL A 8 2.59 -2.75 -11.79
N ALA A 9 3.07 -3.36 -12.87
CA ALA A 9 2.49 -3.18 -14.19
C ALA A 9 1.08 -3.81 -14.27
N HIS A 10 0.13 -3.10 -14.87
CA HIS A 10 -1.21 -3.62 -15.17
C HIS A 10 -1.68 -3.18 -16.55
N SER A 11 -2.53 -3.99 -17.17
CA SER A 11 -3.22 -3.65 -18.43
C SER A 11 -4.67 -3.23 -18.22
N LEU A 12 -5.05 -2.94 -16.97
CA LEU A 12 -6.39 -2.50 -16.60
C LEU A 12 -6.57 -1.00 -16.84
N ARG A 13 -7.80 -0.58 -17.14
CA ARG A 13 -8.18 0.84 -17.12
C ARG A 13 -7.94 1.41 -15.72
N GLN A 14 -7.55 2.68 -15.65
CA GLN A 14 -7.15 3.35 -14.41
C GLN A 14 -8.23 3.23 -13.33
N GLU A 15 -9.51 3.40 -13.68
CA GLU A 15 -10.61 3.31 -12.71
C GLU A 15 -10.74 1.89 -12.13
N VAL A 16 -10.64 0.87 -12.99
CA VAL A 16 -10.70 -0.54 -12.58
C VAL A 16 -9.48 -0.92 -11.74
N ALA A 17 -8.30 -0.41 -12.09
CA ALA A 17 -7.10 -0.61 -11.30
C ALA A 17 -7.24 0.03 -9.92
N THR A 18 -7.77 1.25 -9.83
CA THR A 18 -8.06 1.94 -8.56
C THR A 18 -9.02 1.15 -7.70
N GLU A 19 -10.15 0.67 -8.25
CA GLU A 19 -11.10 -0.15 -7.49
C GLU A 19 -10.48 -1.46 -7.00
N ARG A 20 -9.65 -2.09 -7.84
CA ARG A 20 -8.95 -3.33 -7.47
C ARG A 20 -7.95 -3.10 -6.35
N VAL A 21 -7.20 -2.00 -6.39
CA VAL A 21 -6.28 -1.63 -5.31
C VAL A 21 -7.05 -1.33 -4.02
N LYS A 22 -8.16 -0.58 -4.07
CA LYS A 22 -9.05 -0.38 -2.91
C LYS A 22 -9.52 -1.70 -2.32
N GLY A 23 -9.93 -2.65 -3.17
CA GLY A 23 -10.32 -3.99 -2.75
C GLY A 23 -9.17 -4.77 -2.10
N LEU A 24 -7.95 -4.65 -2.65
CA LEU A 24 -6.76 -5.27 -2.08
C LEU A 24 -6.40 -4.69 -0.71
N LEU A 25 -6.46 -3.37 -0.52
CA LEU A 25 -6.19 -2.74 0.79
C LEU A 25 -7.21 -3.19 1.85
N ASN A 26 -8.49 -3.30 1.47
CA ASN A 26 -9.52 -3.83 2.36
C ASN A 26 -9.28 -5.30 2.73
N LYS A 27 -8.87 -6.14 1.78
CA LYS A 27 -8.43 -7.51 2.07
C LYS A 27 -7.21 -7.53 2.98
N LEU A 28 -6.22 -6.69 2.72
CA LEU A 28 -5.00 -6.60 3.53
C LEU A 28 -5.33 -6.22 4.98
N LYS A 29 -6.28 -5.31 5.18
CA LYS A 29 -6.83 -4.99 6.51
C LYS A 29 -7.52 -6.18 7.17
N ALA A 30 -8.22 -7.01 6.41
CA ALA A 30 -8.90 -8.19 6.94
C ALA A 30 -7.91 -9.32 7.28
N ASP A 31 -6.96 -9.60 6.38
CA ASP A 31 -6.00 -10.70 6.49
C ASP A 31 -4.89 -10.40 7.51
N TYR A 32 -4.52 -9.12 7.65
CA TYR A 32 -3.44 -8.67 8.53
C TYR A 32 -3.94 -7.70 9.61
N GLY A 33 -5.25 -7.64 9.88
CA GLY A 33 -5.82 -6.70 10.85
C GLY A 33 -5.25 -6.83 12.27
N ASP A 34 -4.80 -8.02 12.66
CA ASP A 34 -4.10 -8.25 13.93
C ASP A 34 -2.68 -7.63 13.95
N MET A 35 -2.04 -7.53 12.78
CA MET A 35 -0.69 -6.99 12.63
C MET A 35 -0.68 -5.49 12.27
N ILE A 36 -1.77 -5.00 11.65
CA ILE A 36 -1.93 -3.65 11.13
C ILE A 36 -3.03 -2.90 11.91
N GLN A 37 -2.63 -1.88 12.66
CA GLN A 37 -3.52 -1.01 13.42
C GLN A 37 -3.60 0.38 12.79
N ASP A 38 -4.65 1.15 13.13
CA ASP A 38 -4.81 2.55 12.67
C ASP A 38 -4.70 2.75 11.15
N LEU A 39 -5.13 1.76 10.34
CA LEU A 39 -5.12 1.88 8.89
C LEU A 39 -6.07 3.02 8.48
N THR A 40 -5.46 4.06 7.94
CA THR A 40 -6.12 5.21 7.35
C THR A 40 -5.75 5.26 5.88
N GLU A 41 -6.76 5.38 5.02
CA GLU A 41 -6.59 5.59 3.59
C GLU A 41 -7.35 6.86 3.18
N SER A 42 -6.68 7.74 2.45
CA SER A 42 -7.25 8.97 1.91
C SER A 42 -7.06 8.95 0.41
N TRP A 43 -8.14 8.65 -0.31
CA TRP A 43 -8.15 8.59 -1.76
C TRP A 43 -8.44 9.96 -2.36
N ASN A 44 -7.59 10.40 -3.29
CA ASN A 44 -7.78 11.59 -4.11
C ASN A 44 -7.65 11.19 -5.59
N GLY A 45 -8.80 10.83 -6.18
CA GLY A 45 -8.87 10.32 -7.56
C GLY A 45 -8.07 9.02 -7.73
N ASN A 46 -6.99 9.09 -8.50
CA ASN A 46 -6.09 7.97 -8.80
C ASN A 46 -4.90 7.87 -7.83
N LYS A 47 -4.78 8.77 -6.85
CA LYS A 47 -3.77 8.71 -5.79
C LYS A 47 -4.40 8.40 -4.45
N ALA A 48 -3.66 7.74 -3.57
CA ALA A 48 -4.08 7.45 -2.21
C ALA A 48 -2.93 7.63 -1.23
N ASP A 49 -3.16 8.43 -0.22
CA ASP A 49 -2.28 8.49 0.95
C ASP A 49 -2.75 7.41 1.93
N PHE A 50 -1.86 6.50 2.30
CA PHE A 50 -2.15 5.49 3.31
C PHE A 50 -1.18 5.61 4.49
N SER A 51 -1.71 5.37 5.68
CA SER A 51 -0.90 5.27 6.90
C SER A 51 -1.46 4.18 7.80
N PHE A 52 -0.58 3.39 8.37
CA PHE A 52 -0.95 2.36 9.33
C PHE A 52 0.17 2.15 10.34
N LYS A 53 -0.14 1.50 11.46
CA LYS A 53 0.84 1.01 12.42
C LYS A 53 1.01 -0.49 12.26
N ALA A 54 2.21 -0.94 11.94
CA ALA A 54 2.55 -2.35 11.97
C ALA A 54 3.54 -2.61 13.10
N MET A 55 3.24 -3.58 13.98
CA MET A 55 4.09 -3.93 15.13
C MET A 55 4.52 -2.72 15.99
N GLY A 56 3.64 -1.73 16.18
CA GLY A 56 3.93 -0.51 16.94
C GLY A 56 4.71 0.57 16.18
N MET A 57 5.07 0.33 14.91
CA MET A 57 5.77 1.31 14.06
C MET A 57 4.82 1.93 13.04
N SER A 58 4.83 3.26 12.92
CA SER A 58 4.01 3.97 11.94
C SER A 58 4.63 3.87 10.55
N VAL A 59 3.89 3.28 9.63
CA VAL A 59 4.17 3.20 8.20
C VAL A 59 3.30 4.21 7.50
N LYS A 60 3.90 4.97 6.57
CA LYS A 60 3.18 5.91 5.71
C LYS A 60 3.63 5.70 4.28
N GLY A 61 2.72 5.82 3.35
CA GLY A 61 3.04 5.77 1.94
C GLY A 61 1.99 6.44 1.07
N VAL A 62 2.37 6.63 -0.17
CA VAL A 62 1.54 7.18 -1.23
C VAL A 62 1.44 6.13 -2.31
N LEU A 63 0.22 5.86 -2.74
CA LEU A 63 -0.09 4.99 -3.85
C LEU A 63 -0.58 5.85 -5.01
N SER A 64 -0.08 5.60 -6.21
CA SER A 64 -0.51 6.27 -7.43
C SER A 64 -0.86 5.20 -8.46
N VAL A 65 -2.08 5.24 -8.97
CA VAL A 65 -2.52 4.39 -10.07
C VAL A 65 -2.36 5.19 -11.36
N ASP A 66 -1.35 4.85 -12.14
CA ASP A 66 -1.15 5.36 -13.49
C ASP A 66 -1.87 4.46 -14.51
N ALA A 67 -1.80 4.80 -15.80
CA ALA A 67 -2.54 4.07 -16.83
C ALA A 67 -2.05 2.63 -17.04
N ALA A 68 -0.76 2.37 -16.79
CA ALA A 68 -0.13 1.07 -17.01
C ALA A 68 0.63 0.54 -15.79
N PHE A 69 0.75 1.34 -14.73
CA PHE A 69 1.54 1.02 -13.55
C PHE A 69 0.83 1.50 -12.28
N VAL A 70 0.87 0.70 -11.23
CA VAL A 70 0.59 1.15 -9.88
C VAL A 70 1.92 1.37 -9.20
N ASN A 71 2.19 2.62 -8.80
CA ASN A 71 3.37 2.99 -8.03
C ASN A 71 2.97 3.09 -6.55
N LEU A 72 3.70 2.41 -5.68
CA LEU A 72 3.55 2.51 -4.22
C LEU A 72 4.87 2.97 -3.64
N ASP A 73 4.87 4.17 -3.07
CA ASP A 73 6.00 4.80 -2.40
C ASP A 73 5.73 4.85 -0.89
N GLY A 74 6.32 3.92 -0.14
CA GLY A 74 6.15 3.81 1.31
C GLY A 74 7.45 4.01 2.08
N GLN A 75 7.39 4.53 3.29
CA GLN A 75 8.51 4.51 4.22
C GLN A 75 8.22 3.47 5.29
N ILE A 76 8.94 2.35 5.22
CA ILE A 76 8.76 1.23 6.14
C ILE A 76 10.08 1.04 6.92
N PRO A 77 10.04 0.93 8.26
CA PRO A 77 11.22 0.56 9.04
C PRO A 77 11.61 -0.90 8.74
N LEU A 78 12.93 -1.17 8.67
CA LEU A 78 13.49 -2.48 8.31
C LEU A 78 12.89 -3.63 9.12
N ALA A 79 12.51 -3.37 10.37
CA ALA A 79 11.94 -4.33 11.30
C ALA A 79 10.51 -4.80 10.94
N ALA A 80 9.84 -4.16 9.97
CA ALA A 80 8.49 -4.53 9.54
C ALA A 80 8.43 -5.21 8.16
N LEU A 81 9.57 -5.45 7.50
CA LEU A 81 9.65 -6.18 6.23
C LEU A 81 9.54 -7.70 6.50
N PRO A 82 8.50 -8.41 6.02
CA PRO A 82 8.41 -9.87 6.23
C PRO A 82 9.24 -10.70 5.25
N LEU A 83 10.01 -10.10 4.33
CA LEU A 83 10.61 -10.85 3.20
C LEU A 83 12.03 -10.35 2.86
N LYS A 84 13.02 -10.95 3.51
CA LYS A 84 14.31 -11.25 2.88
C LYS A 84 14.95 -12.48 3.51
N ASP A 85 14.26 -13.61 3.47
CA ASP A 85 14.89 -14.94 3.58
C ASP A 85 13.95 -15.96 2.93
N ASN A 86 14.20 -16.25 1.65
CA ASN A 86 14.40 -17.61 1.13
C ASN A 86 15.00 -17.55 -0.28
#